data_AF-A0A940IF69-F1
#
_entry.id   AF-A0A940IF69-F1
#
_cell.length_a   1.000
_cell.length_b   1.000
_cell.length_c   1.000
_cell.angle_alpha   90.00
_cell.angle_beta   90.00
_cell.angle_gamma   90.00
#
_symmetry.space_group_name_H-M   'P 1'
#
loop_
_entity.id
_entity.type
_entity.pdbx_description
1 polymer ?
#
loop_
_entity_poly.entity_id
_entity_poly.type
_entity_poly.pdbx_seq_one_letter_code
_entity_poly.pdbx_strand_id
1 'polypeptide(L)'
;MKDGNMHEGRPDGAFDYAGAVAELEKIAAKVESDDVGIDDMDRCIRRTEELISGCRRYLRSARERAAVLGRGSVSGGQGDMPDDDMPITR
;
A
#
# COMPACT_ATOMS: atom_id res chain seq x y z
N MET A 1 -14.97 -11.90 -28.76
CA MET A 1 -15.70 -11.26 -27.66
C MET A 1 -14.72 -11.13 -26.50
N LYS A 2 -14.62 -9.98 -25.81
CA LYS A 2 -13.75 -9.86 -24.63
C LYS A 2 -14.56 -10.32 -23.42
N ASP A 3 -14.29 -11.55 -22.97
CA ASP A 3 -14.91 -12.12 -21.79
C ASP A 3 -14.72 -11.19 -20.60
N GLY A 4 -15.84 -10.81 -20.01
CA GLY A 4 -15.92 -9.95 -18.85
C GLY A 4 -15.09 -10.55 -17.73
N ASN A 5 -14.07 -9.81 -17.31
CA ASN A 5 -13.38 -10.04 -16.06
C ASN A 5 -14.37 -9.72 -14.94
N MET A 6 -15.10 -10.75 -14.52
CA MET A 6 -15.93 -10.75 -13.31
C MET A 6 -14.99 -10.51 -12.14
N HIS A 7 -15.05 -9.31 -11.55
CA HIS A 7 -14.33 -8.98 -10.32
C HIS A 7 -14.98 -9.81 -9.20
N GLU A 8 -14.47 -11.04 -9.03
CA GLU A 8 -14.88 -11.94 -7.96
C GLU A 8 -14.84 -11.21 -6.62
N GLY A 9 -15.90 -11.42 -5.85
CA GLY A 9 -16.24 -10.71 -4.63
C GLY A 9 -15.06 -10.51 -3.69
N ARG A 10 -14.86 -9.25 -3.31
CA ARG A 10 -13.93 -8.85 -2.26
C ARG A 10 -14.75 -8.60 -0.97
N PRO A 11 -14.28 -9.05 0.20
CA PRO A 11 -15.02 -8.94 1.46
C PRO A 11 -15.51 -7.52 1.71
N ASP A 12 -16.81 -7.40 2.00
CA ASP A 12 -17.65 -6.21 2.24
C ASP A 12 -17.09 -5.20 3.27
N GLY A 13 -15.93 -4.62 2.97
CA GLY A 13 -15.25 -3.63 3.82
C GLY A 13 -13.78 -3.36 3.45
N ALA A 14 -13.17 -4.14 2.56
CA ALA A 14 -11.79 -3.91 2.13
C ALA A 14 -11.72 -2.88 0.99
N PHE A 15 -11.16 -1.69 1.27
CA PHE A 15 -10.92 -0.62 0.29
C PHE A 15 -10.37 -1.17 -1.04
N ASP A 16 -11.17 -1.05 -2.12
CA ASP A 16 -10.82 -1.59 -3.43
C ASP A 16 -9.78 -0.72 -4.13
N TYR A 17 -8.51 -1.04 -3.89
CA TYR A 17 -7.37 -0.33 -4.48
C TYR A 17 -7.39 -0.40 -6.01
N ALA A 18 -7.77 -1.54 -6.60
CA ALA A 18 -7.79 -1.72 -8.04
C ALA A 18 -8.86 -0.83 -8.71
N GLY A 19 -10.08 -0.81 -8.16
CA GLY A 19 -11.13 0.09 -8.63
C GLY A 19 -10.78 1.56 -8.45
N ALA A 20 -10.14 1.91 -7.33
CA ALA A 20 -9.70 3.29 -7.08
C ALA A 20 -8.66 3.76 -8.10
N VAL A 21 -7.71 2.91 -8.48
CA VAL A 21 -6.72 3.21 -9.54
C VAL A 21 -7.39 3.31 -10.92
N ALA A 22 -8.31 2.40 -11.24
CA ALA A 22 -9.05 2.46 -12.50
C ALA A 22 -9.91 3.73 -12.61
N GLU A 23 -10.44 4.25 -11.49
CA GLU A 23 -11.17 5.52 -11.45
C GLU A 23 -10.22 6.72 -11.66
N LEU A 24 -9.01 6.69 -11.09
CA LEU A 24 -7.98 7.70 -11.34
C LEU A 24 -7.56 7.75 -12.82
N GLU A 25 -7.40 6.60 -13.47
CA GLU A 25 -7.08 6.53 -14.91
C GLU A 25 -8.18 7.15 -15.77
N LYS A 26 -9.46 6.94 -15.40
CA LYS A 26 -10.60 7.57 -16.09
C LYS A 26 -10.61 9.08 -15.91
N ILE A 27 -10.30 9.56 -14.71
CA ILE A 27 -10.21 11.00 -14.44
C ILE A 27 -9.06 11.63 -15.25
N ALA A 28 -7.89 10.98 -15.29
CA ALA A 28 -6.77 11.44 -16.09
C ALA A 28 -7.12 11.52 -17.58
N ALA A 29 -7.72 10.46 -18.14
CA ALA A 29 -8.16 10.43 -19.54
C ALA A 29 -9.22 11.51 -19.84
N LYS A 30 -10.09 11.83 -18.86
CA LYS A 30 -11.08 12.89 -18.98
C LYS A 30 -10.37 14.25 -19.03
N VAL A 31 -9.48 14.55 -18.09
CA VAL A 31 -8.74 15.83 -18.01
C VAL A 31 -7.84 16.06 -19.25
N GLU A 32 -7.30 15.00 -19.85
CA GLU A 32 -6.51 15.09 -21.08
C GLU A 32 -7.34 15.40 -22.34
N SER A 33 -8.67 15.28 -22.27
CA SER A 33 -9.57 15.77 -23.33
C SER A 33 -9.89 17.25 -23.09
N ASP A 34 -9.60 18.07 -24.10
CA ASP A 34 -9.83 19.54 -24.14
C ASP A 34 -11.30 19.96 -23.87
N ASP A 35 -12.22 19.00 -23.81
CA ASP A 35 -13.66 19.14 -23.51
C ASP A 35 -13.99 19.25 -22.01
N VAL A 36 -13.02 19.18 -21.10
CA VAL A 36 -13.29 19.33 -19.67
C VAL A 36 -13.45 20.80 -19.31
N GLY A 37 -14.71 21.22 -19.16
CA GLY A 37 -15.04 22.52 -18.60
C GLY A 37 -14.38 22.74 -17.23
N ILE A 38 -14.01 23.98 -16.92
CA ILE A 38 -13.27 24.36 -15.70
C ILE A 38 -13.96 23.83 -14.41
N ASP A 39 -15.29 23.78 -14.38
CA ASP A 39 -16.07 23.24 -13.26
C ASP A 39 -15.92 21.71 -13.10
N ASP A 40 -15.79 20.98 -14.21
CA ASP A 40 -15.49 19.55 -14.21
C ASP A 40 -14.04 19.28 -13.75
N MET A 41 -13.09 20.20 -13.96
CA MET A 41 -11.72 20.06 -13.45
C MET A 41 -11.69 20.07 -11.92
N ASP A 42 -12.37 21.02 -11.29
CA ASP A 42 -12.43 21.14 -9.82
C ASP A 42 -13.04 19.87 -9.20
N ARG A 43 -14.08 19.33 -9.83
CA ARG A 43 -14.70 18.05 -9.44
C ARG A 43 -13.74 16.87 -9.61
N CYS A 44 -13.00 16.82 -10.71
CA CYS A 44 -11.99 15.79 -10.98
C CYS A 44 -10.85 15.83 -9.95
N ILE A 45 -10.38 17.02 -9.57
CA ILE A 45 -9.33 17.22 -8.57
C ILE A 45 -9.79 16.70 -7.21
N ARG A 46 -10.96 17.13 -6.72
CA ARG A 46 -11.50 16.67 -5.42
C ARG A 46 -11.67 15.15 -5.38
N ARG A 47 -12.22 14.57 -6.46
CA ARG A 47 -12.40 13.13 -6.55
C ARG A 47 -11.08 12.38 -6.55
N THR A 48 -10.08 12.91 -7.25
CA THR A 48 -8.71 12.37 -7.26
C THR A 48 -8.08 12.39 -5.88
N GLU A 49 -8.23 13.48 -5.12
CA GLU A 49 -7.72 13.59 -3.76
C GLU A 49 -8.34 12.56 -2.81
N GLU A 50 -9.65 12.34 -2.89
CA GLU A 50 -10.36 11.31 -2.13
C GLU A 50 -9.81 9.90 -2.41
N LEU A 51 -9.66 9.56 -3.69
CA LEU A 51 -9.14 8.26 -4.14
C LEU A 51 -7.69 8.05 -3.67
N ILE A 52 -6.83 9.06 -3.83
CA ILE A 52 -5.44 9.02 -3.38
C ILE A 52 -5.36 8.87 -1.85
N SER A 53 -6.21 9.55 -1.10
CA SER A 53 -6.26 9.44 0.36
C SER A 53 -6.62 8.01 0.79
N GLY A 54 -7.61 7.41 0.15
CA GLY A 54 -7.98 5.99 0.36
C GLY A 54 -6.83 5.03 0.04
N CYS A 55 -6.19 5.21 -1.11
CA CYS A 55 -5.03 4.43 -1.54
C CYS A 55 -3.87 4.51 -0.54
N ARG A 56 -3.53 5.72 -0.08
CA ARG A 56 -2.47 5.94 0.92
C ARG A 56 -2.78 5.27 2.25
N ARG A 57 -4.03 5.35 2.72
CA ARG A 57 -4.45 4.68 3.95
C ARG A 57 -4.34 3.17 3.83
N TYR A 58 -4.78 2.60 2.71
CA TYR A 58 -4.65 1.17 2.43
C TYR A 58 -3.18 0.71 2.45
N LEU A 59 -2.29 1.44 1.77
CA LEU A 59 -0.85 1.14 1.73
C LEU A 59 -0.20 1.27 3.11
N ARG A 60 -0.58 2.28 3.90
CA ARG A 60 -0.11 2.43 5.29
C ARG A 60 -0.48 1.21 6.12
N SER A 61 -1.74 0.80 6.09
CA SER A 61 -2.18 -0.39 6.82
C SER A 61 -1.52 -1.67 6.30
N ALA A 62 -1.26 -1.79 4.99
CA ALA A 62 -0.49 -2.90 4.44
C ALA A 62 0.94 -2.93 4.97
N ARG A 63 1.60 -1.78 5.04
CA ARG A 63 2.94 -1.64 5.60
C ARG A 63 2.99 -1.97 7.09
N GLU A 64 1.99 -1.54 7.87
CA GLU A 64 1.88 -1.87 9.29
C GLU A 64 1.75 -3.38 9.50
N ARG A 65 0.89 -4.05 8.73
CA ARG A 65 0.78 -5.52 8.74
C ARG A 65 2.10 -6.20 8.41
N ALA A 66 2.80 -5.73 7.37
CA ALA A 66 4.11 -6.27 6.98
C ALA A 66 5.17 -6.05 8.08
N ALA A 67 5.17 -4.89 8.74
CA ALA A 67 6.10 -4.57 9.83
C ALA A 67 5.85 -5.36 11.11
N VAL A 68 4.61 -5.79 11.38
CA VAL A 68 4.30 -6.73 12.47
C VAL A 68 4.89 -8.11 12.17
N LEU A 69 4.77 -8.58 10.93
CA LEU A 69 5.31 -9.88 10.51
C LEU A 69 6.85 -9.89 10.49
N GLY A 70 7.50 -8.79 10.08
CA GLY A 70 8.96 -8.69 10.02
C GLY A 70 9.67 -8.58 11.37
N ARG A 71 8.96 -8.26 12.47
CA ARG A 71 9.53 -8.15 13.82
C ARG A 71 9.59 -9.46 14.60
N GLY A 72 9.15 -10.57 14.02
CA GLY A 72 9.14 -11.89 14.66
C GLY A 72 10.43 -12.71 14.57
N SER A 73 11.55 -12.18 14.06
CA SER A 73 12.75 -13.00 13.77
C SER A 73 14.10 -12.47 14.30
N VAL A 74 14.13 -11.51 15.24
CA VAL A 74 15.39 -11.17 15.92
C VAL A 74 15.60 -12.05 17.16
N SER A 75 15.95 -13.33 16.95
CA SER A 75 16.68 -14.09 17.98
C SER A 75 18.12 -13.60 17.97
N GLY A 76 18.38 -12.55 18.76
CA GLY A 76 19.74 -12.12 19.09
C GLY A 76 20.43 -13.18 19.92
N GLY A 77 21.19 -14.05 19.28
CA GLY A 77 22.21 -14.86 19.94
C GLY A 77 23.44 -14.00 20.18
N GLN A 78 23.53 -13.35 21.35
CA GLN A 78 24.76 -12.74 21.84
C GLN A 78 25.36 -13.68 22.88
N GLY A 79 26.15 -14.64 22.40
CA GLY A 79 27.12 -15.36 23.22
C GLY A 79 28.45 -14.63 23.13
N ASP A 80 28.55 -13.46 23.74
CA ASP A 80 29.84 -12.85 24.08
C ASP A 80 30.38 -13.64 25.28
N MET A 81 31.28 -14.56 25.01
CA MET A 81 32.01 -15.30 26.02
C MET A 81 33.10 -14.36 26.54
N PRO A 82 33.11 -13.98 27.83
CA PRO A 82 34.17 -13.13 28.38
C PRO A 82 35.51 -13.86 28.30
N ASP A 83 36.55 -13.18 27.81
CA ASP A 83 37.94 -13.65 27.71
C ASP A 83 38.63 -13.94 29.07
N ASP A 84 37.89 -14.09 30.18
CA ASP A 84 38.43 -14.19 31.54
C ASP A 84 38.71 -15.63 32.02
N ASP A 85 38.44 -16.66 31.20
CA ASP A 85 38.66 -18.08 31.58
C ASP A 85 39.67 -18.77 30.64
N MET A 86 40.88 -18.20 30.54
CA MET A 86 42.05 -18.91 30.03
C MET A 86 42.77 -19.55 31.23
N PRO A 87 42.78 -20.90 31.40
CA PRO A 87 43.59 -21.50 32.45
C PRO A 87 45.07 -21.32 32.10
N ILE A 88 45.77 -20.50 32.89
CA ILE A 88 47.23 -20.38 32.80
C ILE A 88 47.81 -21.72 33.26
N THR A 89 48.12 -22.61 32.32
CA THR A 89 48.97 -23.77 32.57
C THR A 89 50.36 -23.28 32.99
N ARG A 90 50.69 -23.52 34.25
CA ARG A 90 52.00 -23.33 34.85
C ARG A 90 52.97 -24.44 34.45
#